data_AF-A0A3R7AX19-F1
#
_entry.id   AF-A0A3R7AX19-F1
#
_cell.length_a   1.000
_cell.length_b   1.000
_cell.length_c   1.000
_cell.angle_alpha   90.00
_cell.angle_beta   90.00
_cell.angle_gamma   90.00
#
_symmetry.space_group_name_H-M   'P 1'
#
loop_
_entity.id
_entity.type
_entity.pdbx_description
1 polymer ?
#
loop_
_entity_poly.entity_id
_entity_poly.type
_entity_poly.pdbx_seq_one_letter_code
_entity_poly.pdbx_strand_id
1 'polypeptide(L)'
;MDGSGRLEFLSSSPLSSPSSSPNVYVGLFVKGQFHGHGRLEYATGAVYEGAFAQNRRHGRGVFRWSPTHDDGDLDFEVYEGMWEADLPHGVGYFTCQHAAFHGQWCRGYPHGAGMYTCRASGDRRRHEFRHGQCIDDPNIVFDRVSVVS
;
A
#
# COMPACT_ATOMS: atom_id res chain seq x y z
N MET A 1 -15.43 22.01 -21.01
CA MET A 1 -14.19 22.02 -20.23
C MET A 1 -13.79 20.57 -20.10
N ASP A 2 -12.98 20.19 -21.05
CA ASP A 2 -12.55 18.86 -21.45
C ASP A 2 -11.63 18.23 -20.39
N GLY A 3 -12.12 17.16 -19.77
CA GLY A 3 -11.37 16.32 -18.83
C GLY A 3 -10.42 15.34 -19.54
N SER A 4 -9.68 15.80 -20.54
CA SER A 4 -8.63 15.00 -21.20
C SER A 4 -7.35 15.07 -20.34
N GLY A 5 -7.13 14.02 -19.55
CA GLY A 5 -5.97 13.87 -18.69
C GLY A 5 -4.66 13.96 -19.48
N ARG A 6 -3.81 14.91 -19.11
CA ARG A 6 -2.43 15.02 -19.58
C ARG A 6 -1.54 14.12 -18.70
N LEU A 7 -0.70 13.29 -19.33
CA LEU A 7 0.39 12.61 -18.66
C LEU A 7 1.37 13.66 -18.12
N GLU A 8 1.48 13.81 -16.81
CA GLU A 8 2.48 14.69 -16.20
C GLU A 8 3.69 13.86 -15.77
N PHE A 9 4.82 14.10 -16.43
CA PHE A 9 6.12 13.57 -16.01
C PHE A 9 6.64 14.44 -14.87
N LEU A 10 6.59 13.93 -13.63
CA LEU A 10 7.24 14.58 -12.49
C LEU A 10 8.76 14.37 -12.60
N SER A 11 9.43 15.17 -13.42
CA SER A 11 10.90 15.20 -13.51
C SER A 11 11.40 16.59 -13.12
N SER A 12 11.93 16.70 -11.90
CA SER A 12 12.66 17.88 -11.46
C SER A 12 13.99 17.44 -10.87
N SER A 13 14.98 17.16 -11.73
CA SER A 13 16.41 17.43 -11.47
C SER A 13 17.30 16.97 -12.66
N PRO A 14 18.22 17.81 -13.16
CA PRO A 14 19.05 17.49 -14.33
C PRO A 14 20.28 16.59 -14.05
N LEU A 15 20.31 15.82 -12.95
CA LEU A 15 21.50 15.07 -12.50
C LEU A 15 21.21 13.68 -11.91
N SER A 16 20.15 12.99 -12.35
CA SER A 16 19.87 11.61 -11.92
C SER A 16 20.42 10.59 -12.91
N SER A 17 21.25 9.67 -12.41
CA SER A 17 21.81 8.49 -13.08
C SER A 17 20.80 7.75 -13.99
N PRO A 18 21.25 7.10 -15.08
CA PRO A 18 20.38 6.62 -16.17
C PRO A 18 19.54 5.35 -15.86
N SER A 19 19.18 5.06 -14.61
CA SER A 19 18.52 3.79 -14.26
C SER A 19 17.25 3.88 -13.38
N SER A 20 16.85 5.06 -12.88
CA SER A 20 15.58 5.18 -12.15
C SER A 20 14.51 5.83 -13.04
N SER A 21 13.55 5.03 -13.48
CA SER A 21 12.32 5.56 -14.11
C SER A 21 11.63 6.54 -13.14
N PRO A 22 11.03 7.64 -13.63
CA PRO A 22 10.28 8.54 -12.76
C PRO A 22 9.01 7.87 -12.21
N ASN A 23 8.43 8.43 -11.15
CA ASN A 23 7.08 8.07 -10.74
C ASN A 23 6.08 8.42 -11.85
N VAL A 24 5.16 7.52 -12.16
CA VAL A 24 4.15 7.68 -13.21
C VAL A 24 2.76 7.60 -12.61
N TYR A 25 1.98 8.66 -12.72
CA TYR A 25 0.57 8.67 -12.35
C TYR A 25 -0.32 8.71 -13.58
N VAL A 26 -1.30 7.81 -13.61
CA VAL A 26 -2.38 7.77 -14.60
C VAL A 26 -3.70 7.82 -13.87
N GLY A 27 -4.43 8.93 -13.99
CA GLY A 27 -5.71 9.09 -13.31
C GLY A 27 -6.25 10.50 -13.39
N LEU A 28 -7.25 10.78 -12.57
CA LEU A 28 -7.90 12.08 -12.53
C LEU A 28 -7.04 13.10 -11.77
N PHE A 29 -7.10 14.35 -12.23
CA PHE A 29 -6.49 15.51 -11.60
C PHE A 29 -7.54 16.54 -11.25
N VAL A 30 -7.46 17.12 -10.06
CA VAL A 30 -8.26 18.27 -9.65
C VAL A 30 -7.31 19.32 -9.08
N LYS A 31 -7.28 20.52 -9.69
CA LYS A 31 -6.38 21.62 -9.32
C LYS A 31 -4.90 21.19 -9.28
N GLY A 32 -4.47 20.41 -10.28
CA GLY A 32 -3.09 19.90 -10.36
C GLY A 32 -2.72 18.86 -9.31
N GLN A 33 -3.70 18.26 -8.62
CA GLN A 33 -3.47 17.22 -7.63
C GLN A 33 -4.14 15.91 -8.03
N PHE A 34 -3.53 14.78 -7.71
CA PHE A 34 -4.15 13.46 -7.86
C PHE A 34 -5.45 13.42 -7.08
N HIS A 35 -6.50 12.98 -7.75
CA HIS A 35 -7.84 12.93 -7.20
C HIS A 35 -8.63 11.81 -7.87
N GLY A 36 -9.71 11.33 -7.25
CA GLY A 36 -10.55 10.28 -7.83
C GLY A 36 -9.78 8.97 -7.99
N HIS A 37 -10.18 8.11 -8.94
CA HIS A 37 -9.45 6.87 -9.19
C HIS A 37 -8.21 7.12 -10.05
N GLY A 38 -7.11 6.46 -9.71
CA GLY A 38 -5.87 6.52 -10.47
C GLY A 38 -4.94 5.35 -10.15
N ARG A 39 -3.86 5.28 -10.90
CA ARG A 39 -2.77 4.32 -10.74
C ARG A 39 -1.45 5.09 -10.67
N LEU A 40 -0.71 4.88 -9.59
CA LEU A 40 0.61 5.46 -9.35
C LEU A 40 1.65 4.35 -9.34
N GLU A 41 2.52 4.34 -10.34
CA GLU A 41 3.73 3.54 -10.37
C GLU A 41 4.88 4.37 -9.79
N TYR A 42 5.60 3.77 -8.85
CA TYR A 42 6.77 4.38 -8.24
C TYR A 42 8.04 4.00 -9.01
N ALA A 43 9.05 4.86 -8.96
CA ALA A 43 10.39 4.59 -9.47
C ALA A 43 11.00 3.30 -8.89
N THR A 44 10.57 2.92 -7.68
CA THR A 44 10.97 1.68 -6.99
C THR A 44 10.35 0.42 -7.59
N GLY A 45 9.35 0.56 -8.47
CA GLY A 45 8.55 -0.55 -8.99
C GLY A 45 7.32 -0.89 -8.15
N ALA A 46 7.12 -0.23 -7.00
CA ALA A 46 5.86 -0.34 -6.27
C ALA A 46 4.70 0.27 -7.07
N VAL A 47 3.48 -0.21 -6.83
CA VAL A 47 2.29 0.25 -7.54
C VAL A 47 1.13 0.44 -6.58
N TYR A 48 0.48 1.60 -6.65
CA TYR A 48 -0.83 1.82 -6.07
C TYR A 48 -1.88 1.95 -7.16
N GLU A 49 -3.02 1.32 -6.98
CA GLU A 49 -4.21 1.53 -7.79
C GLU A 49 -5.43 1.69 -6.88
N GLY A 50 -6.14 2.81 -7.04
CA GLY A 50 -7.29 3.09 -6.19
C GLY A 50 -7.63 4.58 -6.14
N ALA A 51 -8.35 4.96 -5.09
CA ALA A 51 -8.76 6.34 -4.92
C ALA A 51 -7.65 7.23 -4.35
N PHE A 52 -7.68 8.50 -4.78
CA PHE A 52 -6.81 9.59 -4.39
C PHE A 52 -7.63 10.79 -3.96
N ALA A 53 -7.11 11.54 -2.99
CA ALA A 53 -7.60 12.85 -2.60
C ALA A 53 -6.43 13.75 -2.21
N GLN A 54 -6.25 14.86 -2.94
CA GLN A 54 -5.22 15.86 -2.67
C GLN A 54 -3.81 15.25 -2.67
N ASN A 55 -3.45 14.55 -3.75
CA ASN A 55 -2.17 13.82 -3.91
C ASN A 55 -1.95 12.62 -2.99
N ARG A 56 -2.90 12.29 -2.10
CA ARG A 56 -2.76 11.19 -1.14
C ARG A 56 -3.69 10.04 -1.47
N ARG A 57 -3.25 8.81 -1.20
CA ARG A 57 -4.11 7.61 -1.27
C ARG A 57 -5.25 7.73 -0.28
N HIS A 58 -6.45 7.43 -0.72
CA HIS A 58 -7.68 7.58 0.05
C HIS A 58 -8.75 6.60 -0.41
N GLY A 59 -9.71 6.25 0.44
CA GLY A 59 -10.81 5.36 0.06
C GLY A 59 -10.31 3.95 -0.22
N ARG A 60 -10.89 3.24 -1.20
CA ARG A 60 -10.47 1.88 -1.55
C ARG A 60 -9.28 1.90 -2.49
N GLY A 61 -8.33 1.00 -2.27
CA GLY A 61 -7.20 0.80 -3.18
C GLY A 61 -6.35 -0.41 -2.83
N VAL A 62 -5.52 -0.78 -3.79
CA VAL A 62 -4.53 -1.86 -3.70
C VAL A 62 -3.15 -1.26 -3.81
N PHE A 63 -2.28 -1.59 -2.87
CA PHE A 63 -0.86 -1.28 -2.93
C PHE A 63 -0.07 -2.58 -3.03
N ARG A 64 0.85 -2.62 -3.99
CA ARG A 64 1.81 -3.70 -4.20
C ARG A 64 3.20 -3.11 -3.98
N TRP A 65 3.92 -3.59 -2.98
CA TRP A 65 5.32 -3.20 -2.80
C TRP A 65 6.17 -3.75 -3.94
N SER A 66 7.30 -3.09 -4.20
CA SER A 66 8.30 -3.60 -5.13
C SER A 66 8.80 -4.97 -4.64
N PRO A 67 9.08 -5.91 -5.54
CA PRO A 67 9.64 -7.19 -5.14
C PRO A 67 10.96 -6.97 -4.40
N THR A 68 11.17 -7.70 -3.31
CA THR A 68 12.30 -7.47 -2.41
C THR A 68 13.51 -8.37 -2.68
N HIS A 69 13.39 -9.38 -3.55
CA HIS A 69 14.45 -10.35 -3.81
C HIS A 69 14.74 -10.48 -5.31
N ASP A 70 16.02 -10.33 -5.67
CA ASP A 70 16.55 -10.52 -7.03
C ASP A 70 16.70 -12.01 -7.41
N ASP A 71 16.68 -12.92 -6.43
CA ASP A 71 16.93 -14.36 -6.61
C ASP A 71 15.73 -15.15 -7.20
N GLY A 72 14.70 -14.46 -7.70
CA GLY A 72 13.57 -15.08 -8.40
C GLY A 72 12.40 -15.52 -7.52
N ASP A 73 12.54 -15.49 -6.20
CA ASP A 73 11.42 -15.56 -5.25
C ASP A 73 10.77 -14.19 -5.13
N LEU A 74 9.93 -13.87 -6.12
CA LEU A 74 9.15 -12.63 -6.16
C LEU A 74 8.04 -12.66 -5.11
N ASP A 75 8.40 -12.36 -3.86
CA ASP A 75 7.42 -12.06 -2.82
C ASP A 75 6.97 -10.61 -2.95
N PHE A 76 5.73 -10.44 -3.38
CA PHE A 76 5.07 -9.14 -3.35
C PHE A 76 4.30 -9.03 -2.04
N GLU A 77 4.68 -8.07 -1.20
CA GLU A 77 3.77 -7.61 -0.18
C GLU A 77 2.61 -6.87 -0.86
N VAL A 78 1.39 -7.14 -0.41
CA VAL A 78 0.18 -6.53 -0.97
C VAL A 78 -0.72 -6.11 0.18
N TYR A 79 -1.24 -4.90 0.08
CA TYR A 79 -2.37 -4.44 0.88
C TYR A 79 -3.53 -4.07 -0.03
N GLU A 80 -4.69 -4.63 0.23
CA GLU A 80 -5.95 -4.28 -0.41
C GLU A 80 -6.95 -3.85 0.67
N GLY A 81 -7.46 -2.63 0.59
CA GLY A 81 -8.40 -2.18 1.60
C GLY A 81 -8.67 -0.69 1.57
N MET A 82 -9.09 -0.19 2.72
CA MET A 82 -9.33 1.23 2.91
C MET A 82 -8.01 1.96 3.21
N TRP A 83 -7.91 3.19 2.70
CA TRP A 83 -6.79 4.09 2.82
C TRP A 83 -7.27 5.44 3.33
N GLU A 84 -6.50 6.05 4.20
CA GLU A 84 -6.72 7.41 4.66
C GLU A 84 -5.38 8.12 4.79
N ALA A 85 -5.21 9.23 4.05
CA ALA A 85 -4.01 10.04 4.12
C ALA A 85 -2.73 9.19 3.99
N ASP A 86 -2.66 8.40 2.91
CA ASP A 86 -1.51 7.55 2.57
C ASP A 86 -1.28 6.32 3.43
N LEU A 87 -2.14 6.06 4.41
CA LEU A 87 -2.02 4.94 5.34
C LEU A 87 -3.20 3.96 5.20
N PRO A 88 -2.95 2.65 5.36
CA PRO A 88 -4.00 1.68 5.64
C PRO A 88 -4.90 2.11 6.79
N HIS A 89 -6.21 2.04 6.56
CA HIS A 89 -7.24 2.38 7.53
C HIS A 89 -8.44 1.44 7.33
N GLY A 90 -9.40 1.40 8.26
CA GLY A 90 -10.66 0.67 8.09
C GLY A 90 -10.45 -0.82 7.88
N VAL A 91 -11.26 -1.44 7.01
CA VAL A 91 -11.12 -2.87 6.70
C VAL A 91 -10.12 -3.07 5.57
N GLY A 92 -9.20 -4.01 5.73
CA GLY A 92 -8.21 -4.34 4.73
C GLY A 92 -7.63 -5.75 4.87
N TYR A 93 -7.03 -6.20 3.79
CA TYR A 93 -6.35 -7.46 3.61
C TYR A 93 -4.88 -7.20 3.29
N PHE A 94 -3.98 -7.73 4.11
CA PHE A 94 -2.54 -7.67 3.89
C PHE A 94 -1.99 -9.08 3.70
N THR A 95 -1.07 -9.22 2.74
CA THR A 95 -0.30 -10.45 2.54
C THR A 95 1.15 -10.13 2.37
N CYS A 96 2.00 -10.89 3.04
CA CYS A 96 3.43 -10.99 2.79
C CYS A 96 3.82 -12.46 2.60
N GLN A 97 5.12 -12.71 2.44
CA GLN A 97 5.70 -14.04 2.28
C GLN A 97 5.32 -15.01 3.41
N HIS A 98 5.25 -14.52 4.65
CA HIS A 98 5.08 -15.37 5.83
C HIS A 98 3.64 -15.43 6.34
N ALA A 99 2.82 -14.42 6.07
CA ALA A 99 1.53 -14.27 6.69
C ALA A 99 0.50 -13.58 5.80
N ALA A 100 -0.77 -13.76 6.18
CA ALA A 100 -1.87 -12.94 5.72
C ALA A 100 -2.68 -12.42 6.91
N PHE A 101 -3.16 -11.20 6.82
CA PHE A 101 -4.03 -10.58 7.81
C PHE A 101 -5.24 -9.97 7.14
N HIS A 102 -6.43 -10.32 7.62
CA HIS A 102 -7.69 -9.69 7.22
C HIS A 102 -8.35 -9.09 8.46
N GLY A 103 -8.51 -7.78 8.53
CA GLY A 103 -9.10 -7.17 9.71
C GLY A 103 -9.21 -5.65 9.63
N GLN A 104 -9.36 -5.06 10.81
CA GLN A 104 -9.41 -3.61 10.98
C GLN A 104 -7.99 -3.03 11.02
N TRP A 105 -7.87 -1.80 10.52
CA TRP A 105 -6.63 -1.05 10.39
C TRP A 105 -6.83 0.38 10.88
N CYS A 106 -5.82 0.92 11.55
CA CYS A 106 -5.82 2.30 12.00
C CYS A 106 -4.42 2.90 11.84
N ARG A 107 -4.29 3.91 10.98
CA ARG A 107 -3.05 4.66 10.74
C ARG A 107 -1.86 3.78 10.33
N GLY A 108 -2.12 2.76 9.51
CA GLY A 108 -1.12 1.82 9.01
C GLY A 108 -0.88 0.60 9.89
N TYR A 109 -1.55 0.48 11.03
CA TYR A 109 -1.42 -0.67 11.91
C TYR A 109 -2.66 -1.55 11.87
N PRO A 110 -2.51 -2.89 11.91
CA PRO A 110 -3.58 -3.76 12.37
C PRO A 110 -4.12 -3.28 13.72
N HIS A 111 -5.44 -3.22 13.83
CA HIS A 111 -6.14 -2.74 15.01
C HIS A 111 -7.42 -3.54 15.20
N GLY A 112 -7.89 -3.74 16.43
CA GLY A 112 -9.10 -4.51 16.72
C GLY A 112 -9.02 -5.96 16.25
N ALA A 113 -10.17 -6.56 16.00
CA ALA A 113 -10.25 -7.97 15.60
C ALA A 113 -9.80 -8.19 14.14
N GLY A 114 -9.06 -9.27 13.91
CA GLY A 114 -8.72 -9.72 12.57
C GLY A 114 -8.35 -11.19 12.52
N MET A 115 -8.32 -11.74 11.30
CA MET A 115 -7.94 -13.10 11.01
C MET A 115 -6.48 -13.13 10.54
N TYR A 116 -5.62 -13.74 11.33
CA TYR A 116 -4.23 -14.03 10.98
C TYR A 116 -4.14 -15.41 10.35
N THR A 117 -3.37 -15.54 9.27
CA THR A 117 -3.02 -16.83 8.65
C THR A 117 -1.50 -16.93 8.54
N CYS A 118 -0.90 -17.95 9.15
CA CYS A 118 0.50 -18.28 8.94
C CYS A 118 0.63 -19.06 7.62
N ARG A 119 1.43 -18.58 6.66
CA ARG A 119 1.60 -19.30 5.38
C ARG A 119 2.40 -20.59 5.52
N ALA A 120 3.34 -20.65 6.47
CA ALA A 120 4.18 -21.83 6.68
C ALA A 120 3.39 -23.03 7.20
N SER A 121 2.46 -22.81 8.15
CA SER A 121 1.65 -23.88 8.73
C SER A 121 0.24 -24.00 8.16
N GLY A 122 -0.26 -22.95 7.51
CA GLY A 122 -1.67 -22.84 7.10
C GLY A 122 -2.64 -22.52 8.24
N ASP A 123 -2.15 -22.45 9.49
CA ASP A 123 -2.95 -22.10 10.66
C ASP A 123 -3.62 -20.75 10.48
N ARG A 124 -4.92 -20.71 10.74
CA ARG A 124 -5.73 -19.50 10.66
C ARG A 124 -6.49 -19.25 11.95
N ARG A 125 -6.26 -18.11 12.58
CA ARG A 125 -6.81 -17.78 13.91
C ARG A 125 -7.26 -16.32 13.98
N ARG A 126 -8.30 -16.09 14.77
CA ARG A 126 -8.72 -14.73 15.13
C ARG A 126 -7.87 -14.23 16.29
N HIS A 127 -7.44 -12.98 16.19
CA HIS A 127 -6.69 -12.26 17.21
C HIS A 127 -7.20 -10.84 17.32
N GLU A 128 -6.95 -10.22 18.46
CA GLU A 128 -7.15 -8.78 18.66
C GLU A 128 -5.82 -8.04 18.61
N PHE A 129 -5.78 -6.89 17.93
CA PHE A 129 -4.57 -6.10 17.70
C PHE A 129 -4.70 -4.69 18.26
N ARG A 130 -3.60 -4.15 18.79
CA ARG A 130 -3.49 -2.74 19.15
C ARG A 130 -2.12 -2.22 18.73
N HIS A 131 -2.11 -1.23 17.84
CA HIS A 131 -0.89 -0.64 17.28
C HIS A 131 0.05 -1.67 16.64
N GLY A 132 -0.52 -2.64 15.92
CA GLY A 132 0.24 -3.68 15.22
C GLY A 132 0.65 -4.87 16.10
N GLN A 133 0.55 -4.76 17.42
CA GLN A 133 0.83 -5.87 18.33
C GLN A 133 -0.45 -6.67 18.59
N CYS A 134 -0.35 -8.00 18.48
CA CYS A 134 -1.40 -8.90 18.92
C CYS A 134 -1.49 -8.90 20.45
N ILE A 135 -2.69 -8.72 20.98
CA ILE A 135 -2.97 -8.65 22.42
C ILE A 135 -2.85 -10.03 23.06
N ASP A 136 -3.29 -11.08 22.37
CA ASP A 136 -3.37 -12.43 22.92
C ASP A 136 -2.08 -13.26 22.71
N ASP A 137 -1.22 -12.83 21.78
CA ASP A 137 0.08 -13.45 21.51
C ASP A 137 1.12 -12.38 21.15
N PRO A 138 1.94 -11.93 22.11
CA PRO A 138 2.87 -10.81 21.90
C PRO A 138 3.99 -11.13 20.91
N ASN A 139 4.17 -12.40 20.48
CA ASN A 139 5.13 -12.77 19.45
C ASN A 139 4.62 -12.46 18.04
N ILE A 140 3.32 -12.19 17.89
CA ILE A 140 2.71 -11.78 16.62
C ILE A 140 2.69 -10.25 16.58
N VAL A 141 3.65 -9.68 15.84
CA VAL A 141 3.77 -8.24 15.65
C VAL A 141 3.75 -7.94 14.15
N PHE A 142 2.92 -6.98 13.77
CA PHE A 142 2.95 -6.36 12.46
C PHE A 142 3.59 -4.99 12.57
N ASP A 143 4.66 -4.80 11.80
CA ASP A 143 5.20 -3.46 11.60
C ASP A 143 4.17 -2.55 10.93
N ARG A 144 4.36 -1.24 11.11
CA ARG A 144 3.49 -0.26 10.48
C ARG A 144 3.58 -0.41 8.98
N VAL A 145 2.47 -0.79 8.36
CA VAL A 145 2.35 -0.76 6.92
C VAL A 145 2.27 0.70 6.50
N SER A 146 3.37 1.19 5.93
CA SER A 146 3.48 2.54 5.40
C SER A 146 4.15 2.48 4.05
N VAL A 147 3.71 3.34 3.15
CA VAL A 147 4.37 3.55 1.87
C VAL A 147 5.17 4.82 2.03
N VAL A 148 6.49 4.68 2.08
CA VAL A 148 7.39 5.83 2.03
C VAL A 148 7.33 6.38 0.61
N SER A 149 6.98 7.67 0.50
CA SER A 149 6.87 8.41 -0.76
C SER A 149 8.22 8.84 -1.31
#